data_AF-A0A414IR85-F1
#
_entry.id   AF-A0A414IR85-F1
#
_cell.length_a   1.000
_cell.length_b   1.000
_cell.length_c   1.000
_cell.angle_alpha   90.00
_cell.angle_beta   90.00
_cell.angle_gamma   90.00
#
_symmetry.space_group_name_H-M   'P 1'
#
loop_
_entity.id
_entity.type
_entity.pdbx_description
1 polymer ?
#
loop_
_entity_poly.entity_id
_entity_poly.type
_entity_poly.pdbx_seq_one_letter_code
_entity_poly.pdbx_strand_id
1 'polypeptide(L)'
;MAVFPQCYAAVVDKIPAMAKKTLIVDIGSWTIDIMPVINKSPDESECVTIPKGLITCMRSINEQCVRQLNGEVDESEIQNIMRYGRSDIDDEYFAIIKAEIEDFVDKGYNSIREFGYNLKTTPIVFVGGGAVVMKNFGSHDAKNISYNLDVKANARGYEQLATMGLKSARRLS
;
A
#
# COMPACT_ATOMS: atom_id res chain seq x y z
N MET A 1 -20.64 -17.39 1.57
CA MET A 1 -20.17 -16.03 1.83
C MET A 1 -19.03 -15.78 0.86
N ALA A 2 -19.11 -14.77 -0.02
CA ALA A 2 -17.96 -14.41 -0.84
C ALA A 2 -17.06 -13.49 -0.01
N VAL A 3 -15.91 -13.99 0.42
CA VAL A 3 -14.90 -13.19 1.12
C VAL A 3 -13.98 -12.64 0.04
N PHE A 4 -14.08 -11.33 -0.22
CA PHE A 4 -13.19 -10.67 -1.16
C PHE A 4 -11.98 -10.10 -0.40
N PRO A 5 -10.78 -10.18 -0.98
CA PRO A 5 -9.58 -9.59 -0.38
C PRO A 5 -9.74 -8.07 -0.13
N GLN A 6 -9.13 -7.57 0.95
CA GLN A 6 -9.26 -6.17 1.38
C GLN A 6 -8.78 -5.18 0.30
N CYS A 7 -7.68 -5.51 -0.37
CA CYS A 7 -7.11 -4.69 -1.44
C CYS A 7 -8.00 -4.66 -2.70
N TYR A 8 -8.79 -5.69 -2.97
CA TYR A 8 -9.76 -5.69 -4.06
C TYR A 8 -10.93 -4.77 -3.73
N ALA A 9 -11.44 -4.81 -2.49
CA ALA A 9 -12.46 -3.89 -1.99
C ALA A 9 -12.01 -2.42 -2.15
N ALA A 10 -10.73 -2.13 -1.92
CA ALA A 10 -10.13 -0.81 -2.02
C ALA A 10 -10.31 -0.10 -3.38
N VAL A 11 -10.63 -0.84 -4.44
CA VAL A 11 -10.64 -0.33 -5.81
C VAL A 11 -11.89 -0.70 -6.61
N VAL A 12 -12.93 -1.26 -5.98
CA VAL A 12 -14.12 -1.79 -6.65
C VAL A 12 -14.78 -0.78 -7.59
N ASP A 13 -14.84 0.48 -7.17
CA ASP A 13 -15.37 1.61 -7.94
C ASP A 13 -14.53 1.94 -9.19
N LYS A 14 -13.25 1.58 -9.18
CA LYS A 14 -12.27 1.84 -10.26
C LYS A 14 -12.10 0.67 -11.21
N ILE A 15 -12.49 -0.55 -10.82
CA ILE A 15 -12.38 -1.78 -11.62
C ILE A 15 -12.87 -1.62 -13.07
N PRO A 16 -14.03 -0.98 -13.35
CA PRO A 16 -14.51 -0.86 -14.72
C PRO A 16 -13.55 -0.14 -15.67
N ALA A 17 -12.74 0.78 -15.14
CA ALA A 17 -11.77 1.58 -15.87
C ALA A 17 -10.34 1.00 -15.86
N MET A 18 -10.10 -0.09 -15.13
CA MET A 18 -8.79 -0.72 -15.05
C MET A 18 -8.38 -1.38 -16.37
N ALA A 19 -7.07 -1.35 -16.63
CA ALA A 19 -6.47 -2.11 -17.72
C ALA A 19 -6.70 -3.61 -17.53
N LYS A 20 -6.54 -4.38 -18.62
CA LYS A 20 -6.75 -5.84 -18.64
C LYS A 20 -5.98 -6.59 -17.54
N LYS A 21 -4.77 -6.12 -17.20
CA LYS A 21 -3.96 -6.58 -16.08
C LYS A 21 -3.51 -5.36 -15.28
N THR A 22 -3.83 -5.34 -13.99
CA THR A 22 -3.45 -4.28 -13.04
C THR A 22 -2.98 -4.94 -11.75
N LEU A 23 -1.91 -4.42 -11.15
CA LEU A 23 -1.42 -4.88 -9.86
C LEU A 23 -1.94 -3.95 -8.77
N ILE A 24 -2.64 -4.49 -7.79
CA ILE A 24 -3.01 -3.75 -6.58
C ILE A 24 -1.96 -4.08 -5.52
N VAL A 25 -1.43 -3.05 -4.87
CA VAL A 25 -0.47 -3.20 -3.78
C VAL A 25 -1.01 -2.50 -2.55
N ASP A 26 -1.49 -3.27 -1.57
CA ASP A 26 -2.03 -2.75 -0.32
C ASP A 26 -0.96 -2.72 0.75
N ILE A 27 -0.66 -1.52 1.25
CA ILE A 27 0.35 -1.33 2.28
C ILE A 27 -0.38 -1.04 3.59
N GLY A 28 -0.51 -2.10 4.37
CA GLY A 28 -1.13 -2.08 5.68
C GLY A 28 -0.13 -1.80 6.80
N SER A 29 -0.64 -1.85 8.03
CA SER A 29 0.17 -1.64 9.23
C SER A 29 1.24 -2.72 9.41
N TRP A 30 0.92 -3.97 9.05
CA TRP A 30 1.81 -5.12 9.27
C TRP A 30 2.28 -5.80 7.99
N THR A 31 1.51 -5.71 6.92
CA THR A 31 1.75 -6.44 5.69
C THR A 31 1.74 -5.53 4.48
N ILE A 32 2.42 -5.98 3.43
CA ILE A 32 2.22 -5.53 2.06
C ILE A 32 1.60 -6.69 1.29
N ASP A 33 0.41 -6.47 0.74
CA ASP A 33 -0.30 -7.46 -0.06
C ASP A 33 -0.24 -7.06 -1.54
N ILE A 34 0.28 -7.95 -2.37
CA ILE A 34 0.38 -7.78 -3.82
C ILE A 34 -0.67 -8.67 -4.48
N MET A 35 -1.62 -8.05 -5.16
CA MET A 35 -2.76 -8.70 -5.77
C MET A 35 -2.88 -8.38 -7.26
N PRO A 36 -2.64 -9.36 -8.14
CA PRO A 36 -2.91 -9.18 -9.56
C PRO A 36 -4.41 -9.21 -9.81
N VAL A 37 -4.90 -8.26 -10.59
CA VAL A 37 -6.26 -8.25 -11.11
C VAL A 37 -6.21 -8.42 -12.62
N ILE A 38 -6.77 -9.52 -13.09
CA ILE A 38 -6.80 -9.91 -14.51
C ILE A 38 -8.26 -9.97 -14.95
N ASN A 39 -8.57 -9.27 -16.05
CA ASN A 39 -9.93 -9.17 -16.56
C ASN A 39 -10.95 -8.78 -15.48
N LYS A 40 -10.58 -7.84 -14.60
CA LYS A 40 -11.40 -7.30 -13.50
C LYS A 40 -11.64 -8.25 -12.32
N SER A 41 -11.00 -9.42 -12.29
CA SER A 41 -11.08 -10.37 -11.18
C SER A 41 -9.71 -10.55 -10.51
N PRO A 42 -9.66 -10.75 -9.18
CA PRO A 42 -8.43 -11.15 -8.50
C PRO A 42 -7.89 -12.47 -9.05
N ASP A 43 -6.57 -12.55 -9.24
CA ASP A 43 -5.87 -13.80 -9.48
C ASP A 43 -5.31 -14.33 -8.15
N GLU A 44 -6.13 -15.13 -7.45
CA GLU A 44 -5.79 -15.61 -6.10
C GLU A 44 -4.56 -16.51 -6.04
N SER A 45 -4.22 -17.21 -7.14
CA SER A 45 -3.02 -18.06 -7.22
C SER A 45 -1.72 -17.28 -7.20
N GLU A 46 -1.75 -16.02 -7.60
CA GLU A 46 -0.58 -15.15 -7.72
C GLU A 46 -0.54 -14.05 -6.64
N CYS A 47 -1.43 -14.12 -5.65
CA CYS A 47 -1.45 -13.22 -4.51
C CYS A 47 -0.27 -13.49 -3.58
N VAL A 48 0.37 -12.42 -3.12
CA VAL A 48 1.49 -12.51 -2.19
C VAL A 48 1.33 -11.56 -1.02
N THR A 49 1.55 -12.07 0.19
CA THR A 49 1.58 -11.29 1.43
C THR A 49 3.01 -11.24 1.98
N ILE A 50 3.53 -10.05 2.17
CA ILE A 50 4.86 -9.79 2.74
C ILE A 50 4.67 -9.31 4.17
N PRO A 51 5.30 -9.92 5.19
CA PRO A 51 5.17 -9.54 6.59
C PRO A 51 6.03 -8.30 6.94
N LYS A 52 5.90 -7.24 6.13
CA LYS A 52 6.59 -5.96 6.29
C LYS A 52 5.60 -4.85 5.97
N GLY A 53 5.14 -4.12 6.98
CA GLY A 53 4.22 -2.99 6.84
C GLY A 53 4.72 -1.74 7.55
N LEU A 54 3.85 -0.73 7.71
CA LEU A 54 4.23 0.55 8.31
C LEU A 54 4.78 0.42 9.74
N ILE A 55 4.23 -0.46 10.57
CA ILE A 55 4.71 -0.68 11.95
C ILE A 55 6.13 -1.23 11.95
N THR A 56 6.47 -2.12 11.01
CA THR A 56 7.85 -2.63 10.91
C THR A 56 8.83 -1.54 10.45
N CYS A 57 8.39 -0.62 9.59
CA CYS A 57 9.18 0.55 9.20
C CYS A 57 9.41 1.49 10.40
N MET A 58 8.35 1.85 11.14
CA MET A 58 8.46 2.70 12.34
C MET A 58 9.37 2.10 13.41
N ARG A 59 9.35 0.77 13.59
CA ARG A 59 10.28 0.07 14.48
C ARG A 59 11.73 0.21 14.02
N SER A 60 12.00 -0.03 12.73
CA SER A 60 13.34 0.14 12.14
C SER A 60 13.88 1.56 12.35
N ILE A 61 13.02 2.55 12.14
CA ILE A 61 13.32 3.97 12.38
C ILE A 61 13.78 4.19 13.83
N ASN A 62 12.97 3.76 14.81
CA ASN A 62 13.32 3.94 16.21
C ASN A 62 14.59 3.17 16.60
N GLU A 63 14.78 1.96 16.09
CA GLU A 63 16.02 1.21 16.27
C GLU A 63 17.25 1.98 15.74
N GLN A 64 17.16 2.61 14.57
CA GLN A 64 18.25 3.41 14.02
C GLN A 64 18.49 4.71 14.81
N CYS A 65 17.43 5.41 15.23
CA CYS A 65 17.56 6.62 16.05
C CYS A 65 18.25 6.32 17.39
N VAL A 66 17.84 5.26 18.09
CA VAL A 66 18.47 4.83 19.35
C VAL A 66 19.93 4.45 19.12
N ARG A 67 20.21 3.71 18.04
CA ARG A 67 21.57 3.26 17.73
C ARG A 67 22.53 4.40 17.40
N GLN A 68 22.08 5.42 16.69
CA GLN A 68 22.94 6.48 16.16
C GLN A 68 22.98 7.71 17.06
N LEU A 69 21.87 8.04 17.71
CA LEU A 69 21.67 9.29 18.45
C LEU A 69 21.32 9.06 19.93
N ASN A 70 21.15 7.80 20.36
CA ASN A 70 20.78 7.43 21.73
C ASN A 70 19.47 8.09 22.19
N GLY A 71 18.50 8.21 21.28
CA GLY A 71 17.17 8.76 21.55
C GLY A 71 16.08 8.13 20.67
N GLU A 72 14.88 8.03 21.23
CA GLU A 72 13.67 7.57 20.53
C GLU A 72 12.90 8.75 19.94
N VAL A 73 12.09 8.46 18.92
CA VAL A 73 11.17 9.42 18.31
C VAL A 73 9.74 8.96 18.55
N ASP A 74 8.88 9.91 18.93
CA ASP A 74 7.47 9.62 19.12
C ASP A 74 6.82 9.11 17.83
N GLU A 75 5.98 8.07 17.94
CA GLU A 75 5.34 7.45 16.78
C GLU A 75 4.47 8.44 16.00
N SER A 76 3.82 9.39 16.66
CA SER A 76 3.01 10.40 15.98
C SER A 76 3.84 11.32 15.09
N GLU A 77 5.09 11.57 15.48
CA GLU A 77 6.03 12.38 14.72
C GLU A 77 6.53 11.62 13.48
N ILE A 78 6.87 10.34 13.64
CA ILE A 78 7.21 9.47 12.51
C ILE A 78 6.03 9.38 11.53
N GLN A 79 4.80 9.22 12.03
CA GLN A 79 3.60 9.20 11.20
C GLN A 79 3.36 10.53 10.46
N ASN A 80 3.63 11.67 11.10
CA ASN A 80 3.54 12.98 10.45
C ASN A 80 4.54 13.10 9.30
N ILE A 81 5.78 12.66 9.49
CA ILE A 81 6.81 12.65 8.44
C ILE A 81 6.41 11.72 7.30
N MET A 82 5.95 10.50 7.60
CA MET A 82 5.44 9.56 6.60
C MET A 82 4.31 10.16 5.76
N ARG A 83 3.43 10.97 6.39
CA ARG A 83 2.26 11.56 5.74
C ARG A 83 2.54 12.84 4.95
N TYR A 84 3.46 13.67 5.42
CA TYR A 84 3.67 15.02 4.87
C TYR A 84 5.07 15.24 4.28
N GLY A 85 6.02 14.34 4.52
CA GLY A 85 7.39 14.46 4.04
C GLY A 85 8.23 15.50 4.78
N ARG A 86 7.73 16.09 5.86
CA ARG A 86 8.38 17.18 6.60
C ARG A 86 7.98 17.15 8.08
N SER A 87 8.84 17.72 8.92
CA SER A 87 8.63 17.93 10.35
C SER A 87 9.61 19.01 10.86
N ASP A 88 9.32 19.58 12.02
CA ASP A 88 10.15 20.59 12.71
C ASP A 88 11.08 19.95 13.77
N ILE A 89 11.37 18.65 13.67
CA ILE A 89 12.35 17.97 14.53
C ILE A 89 13.79 18.30 14.13
N ASP A 90 14.73 17.89 14.97
CA ASP A 90 16.16 17.96 14.71
C ASP A 90 16.56 17.25 13.40
N ASP A 91 17.46 17.89 12.63
CA ASP A 91 17.86 17.47 11.30
C ASP A 91 18.53 16.09 11.28
N GLU A 92 19.25 15.71 12.34
CA GLU A 92 19.92 14.40 12.43
C GLU A 92 18.89 13.28 12.54
N TYR A 93 17.84 13.48 13.35
CA TYR A 93 16.71 12.55 13.45
C TYR A 93 15.91 12.50 12.14
N PHE A 94 15.62 13.65 11.54
CA PHE A 94 14.89 13.71 10.27
C PHE A 94 15.62 12.95 9.15
N ALA A 95 16.95 13.06 9.07
CA ALA A 95 17.75 12.36 8.09
C ALA A 95 17.65 10.82 8.25
N ILE A 96 17.71 10.31 9.48
CA ILE A 96 17.56 8.87 9.75
C ILE A 96 16.16 8.38 9.37
N ILE A 97 15.12 9.10 9.82
CA ILE A 97 13.73 8.75 9.55
C ILE A 97 13.48 8.71 8.04
N LYS A 98 13.92 9.74 7.31
CA LYS A 98 13.76 9.83 5.86
C LYS A 98 14.46 8.68 5.15
N ALA A 99 15.69 8.36 5.54
CA ALA A 99 16.46 7.26 4.92
C ALA A 99 15.76 5.89 5.11
N GLU A 100 15.25 5.61 6.31
CA GLU A 100 14.53 4.35 6.58
C GLU A 100 13.18 4.28 5.87
N ILE A 101 12.48 5.41 5.69
CA ILE A 101 11.25 5.46 4.88
C ILE A 101 11.57 5.21 3.39
N GLU A 102 12.62 5.83 2.86
CA GLU A 102 13.05 5.64 1.47
C GLU A 102 13.46 4.18 1.22
N ASP A 103 14.21 3.57 2.14
CA ASP A 103 14.55 2.15 2.08
C ASP A 103 13.32 1.23 2.16
N PHE A 104 12.34 1.55 3.01
CA PHE A 104 11.06 0.82 3.04
C PHE A 104 10.33 0.88 1.68
N VAL A 105 10.27 2.06 1.07
CA VAL A 105 9.62 2.28 -0.23
C VAL A 105 10.35 1.53 -1.34
N ASP A 106 11.68 1.59 -1.37
CA ASP A 106 12.51 0.86 -2.33
C ASP A 106 12.34 -0.65 -2.18
N LYS A 107 12.28 -1.17 -0.94
CA LYS A 107 11.96 -2.58 -0.68
C LYS A 107 10.59 -2.98 -1.23
N GLY A 108 9.58 -2.11 -1.11
CA GLY A 108 8.27 -2.34 -1.73
C GLY A 108 8.35 -2.49 -3.26
N TYR A 109 9.07 -1.59 -3.93
CA TYR A 109 9.30 -1.68 -5.38
C TYR A 109 10.14 -2.90 -5.77
N ASN A 110 11.13 -3.27 -4.97
CA ASN A 110 11.97 -4.46 -5.18
C ASN A 110 11.12 -5.72 -5.13
N SER A 111 10.24 -5.86 -4.13
CA SER A 111 9.35 -7.00 -4.01
C SER A 111 8.44 -7.13 -5.24
N ILE A 112 7.87 -6.04 -5.75
CA ILE A 112 7.07 -6.07 -6.99
C ILE A 112 7.89 -6.64 -8.17
N ARG A 113 9.16 -6.26 -8.29
CA ARG A 113 10.07 -6.79 -9.33
C ARG A 113 10.45 -8.25 -9.10
N GLU A 114 10.68 -8.65 -7.85
CA GLU A 114 10.99 -10.03 -7.46
C GLU A 114 9.84 -10.99 -7.81
N PHE A 115 8.58 -10.54 -7.71
CA PHE A 115 7.41 -11.28 -8.17
C PHE A 115 7.16 -11.18 -9.69
N GLY A 116 8.12 -10.66 -10.45
CA GLY A 116 8.10 -10.66 -11.92
C GLY A 116 7.29 -9.54 -12.57
N TYR A 117 6.87 -8.52 -11.81
CA TYR A 117 6.16 -7.38 -12.37
C TYR A 117 7.11 -6.25 -12.78
N ASN A 118 6.92 -5.73 -13.98
CA ASN A 118 7.76 -4.65 -14.51
C ASN A 118 7.14 -3.29 -14.15
N LEU A 119 7.83 -2.53 -13.30
CA LEU A 119 7.39 -1.21 -12.81
C LEU A 119 7.14 -0.17 -13.90
N LYS A 120 7.67 -0.35 -15.12
CA LYS A 120 7.48 0.59 -16.24
C LYS A 120 6.30 0.23 -17.14
N THR A 121 5.85 -1.01 -17.13
CA THR A 121 4.84 -1.51 -18.08
C THR A 121 3.60 -2.07 -17.42
N THR A 122 3.70 -2.49 -16.16
CA THR A 122 2.58 -3.02 -15.39
C THR A 122 1.82 -1.85 -14.74
N PRO A 123 0.52 -1.66 -15.01
CA PRO A 123 -0.30 -0.74 -14.25
C PRO A 123 -0.32 -1.14 -12.77
N ILE A 124 0.01 -0.22 -11.87
CA ILE A 124 0.09 -0.47 -10.42
C ILE A 124 -0.79 0.54 -9.69
N VAL A 125 -1.56 0.06 -8.73
CA VAL A 125 -2.39 0.87 -7.85
C VAL A 125 -1.98 0.59 -6.41
N PHE A 126 -1.36 1.56 -5.76
CA PHE A 126 -1.09 1.50 -4.33
C PHE A 126 -2.33 1.89 -3.53
N VAL A 127 -2.67 1.11 -2.52
CA VAL A 127 -3.82 1.33 -1.63
C VAL A 127 -3.43 1.15 -0.16
N GLY A 128 -4.35 1.40 0.76
CA GLY A 128 -4.12 1.28 2.19
C GLY A 128 -3.43 2.49 2.81
N GLY A 129 -3.11 2.38 4.11
CA GLY A 129 -2.52 3.47 4.89
C GLY A 129 -1.13 3.88 4.38
N GLY A 130 -0.37 2.93 3.82
CA GLY A 130 0.98 3.18 3.30
C GLY A 130 1.03 3.72 1.87
N ALA A 131 -0.10 3.84 1.17
CA ALA A 131 -0.12 4.40 -0.19
C ALA A 131 0.39 5.86 -0.21
N VAL A 132 0.14 6.64 0.85
CA VAL A 132 0.66 8.01 0.97
C VAL A 132 2.18 8.04 1.10
N VAL A 133 2.76 7.05 1.79
CA VAL A 133 4.21 6.91 1.96
C VAL A 133 4.87 6.63 0.62
N MET A 134 4.33 5.68 -0.15
CA MET A 134 4.81 5.39 -1.50
C MET A 134 4.70 6.59 -2.45
N LYS A 135 3.67 7.43 -2.27
CA LYS A 135 3.48 8.64 -3.08
C LYS A 135 4.50 9.72 -2.73
N ASN A 136 4.76 9.92 -1.45
CA ASN A 136 5.61 11.01 -0.97
C ASN A 136 7.10 10.72 -1.10
N PHE A 137 7.49 9.46 -0.91
CA PHE A 137 8.89 9.04 -0.85
C PHE A 137 9.28 8.09 -1.99
N GLY A 138 8.35 7.76 -2.89
CA GLY A 138 8.63 6.98 -4.08
C GLY A 138 9.53 7.71 -5.07
N SER A 139 10.60 7.05 -5.49
CA SER A 139 11.51 7.52 -6.54
C SER A 139 10.98 7.30 -7.96
N HIS A 140 9.80 6.68 -8.10
CA HIS A 140 9.21 6.29 -9.38
C HIS A 140 7.99 7.15 -9.74
N ASP A 141 8.22 8.23 -10.50
CA ASP A 141 7.15 8.98 -11.17
C ASP A 141 6.85 8.36 -12.55
N ALA A 142 6.06 7.29 -12.55
CA ALA A 142 5.69 6.56 -13.76
C ALA A 142 4.19 6.68 -14.02
N LYS A 143 3.81 6.99 -15.26
CA LYS A 143 2.39 7.19 -15.68
C LYS A 143 1.48 5.98 -15.41
N ASN A 144 2.06 4.80 -15.28
CA ASN A 144 1.36 3.54 -14.99
C ASN A 144 1.19 3.26 -13.49
N ILE A 145 1.71 4.12 -12.60
CA ILE A 145 1.54 4.01 -11.14
C ILE A 145 0.48 5.02 -10.69
N SER A 146 -0.43 4.58 -9.83
CA SER A 146 -1.46 5.42 -9.23
C SER A 146 -1.67 5.08 -7.76
N TYR A 147 -2.31 5.99 -7.03
CA TYR A 147 -2.48 5.89 -5.58
C TYR A 147 -3.95 6.08 -5.21
N ASN A 148 -4.52 5.14 -4.46
CA ASN A 148 -5.79 5.34 -3.78
C ASN A 148 -5.54 5.73 -2.32
N LEU A 149 -5.64 7.03 -2.04
CA LEU A 149 -5.39 7.59 -0.70
C LEU A 149 -6.64 7.64 0.18
N ASP A 150 -7.81 7.23 -0.34
CA ASP A 150 -9.03 7.17 0.46
C ASP A 150 -8.98 5.93 1.36
N VAL A 151 -8.56 6.12 2.61
CA VAL A 151 -8.49 5.05 3.62
C VAL A 151 -9.86 4.41 3.87
N LYS A 152 -10.97 5.10 3.53
CA LYS A 152 -12.34 4.57 3.63
C LYS A 152 -12.76 3.79 2.37
N ALA A 153 -11.93 3.73 1.32
CA ALA A 153 -12.24 2.99 0.10
C ALA A 153 -12.52 1.52 0.39
N ASN A 154 -11.77 0.88 1.30
CA ASN A 154 -11.99 -0.51 1.71
C ASN A 154 -13.41 -0.71 2.27
N ALA A 155 -13.84 0.14 3.20
CA ALA A 155 -15.16 0.05 3.82
C ALA A 155 -16.30 0.25 2.79
N ARG A 156 -16.16 1.25 1.91
CA ARG A 156 -17.13 1.48 0.82
C ARG A 156 -17.16 0.33 -0.19
N GLY A 157 -16.00 -0.24 -0.51
CA GLY A 157 -15.87 -1.39 -1.40
C GLY A 157 -16.59 -2.62 -0.87
N TYR A 158 -16.46 -2.90 0.43
CA TYR A 158 -17.19 -4.00 1.06
C TYR A 158 -18.71 -3.83 1.00
N GLU A 159 -19.23 -2.61 1.20
CA GLU A 159 -20.66 -2.32 1.04
C GLU A 159 -21.14 -2.58 -0.40
N GLN A 160 -20.35 -2.17 -1.40
CA GLN A 160 -20.66 -2.41 -2.81
C GLN A 160 -20.64 -3.90 -3.16
N LEU A 161 -19.62 -4.64 -2.72
CA LEU A 161 -19.50 -6.08 -2.94
C LEU A 161 -20.62 -6.86 -2.27
N ALA A 162 -21.01 -6.49 -1.04
CA ALA A 162 -22.15 -7.09 -0.35
C ALA A 162 -23.46 -6.83 -1.11
N THR A 163 -23.69 -5.60 -1.58
CA THR A 163 -24.86 -5.23 -2.39
C THR A 163 -24.92 -6.02 -3.69
N MET A 164 -23.79 -6.19 -4.38
CA MET A 164 -23.69 -7.00 -5.59
C MET A 164 -24.00 -8.48 -5.31
N GLY A 165 -23.44 -9.05 -4.24
CA GLY A 165 -23.72 -10.43 -3.82
C GLY A 165 -25.20 -10.68 -3.54
N LEU A 166 -25.88 -9.75 -2.86
CA LEU A 166 -27.32 -9.84 -2.57
C LEU A 166 -28.19 -9.74 -3.84
N LYS A 167 -27.81 -8.91 -4.81
CA LYS A 167 -28.53 -8.78 -6.09
C LYS A 167 -28.39 -10.03 -6.96
N SER A 168 -27.22 -10.67 -6.96
CA SER A 168 -26.96 -11.91 -7.67
C SER A 168 -27.76 -13.08 -7.09
N ALA A 169 -27.85 -13.17 -5.75
CA ALA A 169 -28.61 -14.20 -5.05
C ALA A 169 -30.12 -14.12 -5.35
N ARG A 170 -30.69 -12.91 -5.44
CA ARG A 170 -32.11 -12.70 -5.81
C ARG A 170 -32.46 -12.99 -7.26
N ARG A 171 -31.46 -13.09 -8.15
CA ARG A 171 -31.65 -13.45 -9.57
C ARG A 171 -31.61 -14.96 -9.82
N LEU A 172 -31.14 -15.73 -8.85
CA LEU A 172 -31.01 -17.19 -8.89
C LEU A 172 -32.07 -17.89 -8.03
N SER A 173 -32.97 -17.12 -7.39
CA SER A 173 -34.16 -17.56 -6.65
C SER A 173 -35.42 -17.24 -7.44
#